data_AF-A0A7J4CSH2-F1
#
_entry.id   AF-A0A7J4CSH2-F1
#
_cell.length_a   1.000
_cell.length_b   1.000
_cell.length_c   1.000
_cell.angle_alpha   90.00
_cell.angle_beta   90.00
_cell.angle_gamma   90.00
#
_symmetry.space_group_name_H-M   'P 1'
#
loop_
_entity.id
_entity.type
_entity.pdbx_description
1 polymer ?
#
loop_
_entity_poly.entity_id
_entity_poly.type
_entity_poly.pdbx_seq_one_letter_code
_entity_poly.pdbx_strand_id
1 'polypeptide(L)' 'ESQHKFLAVGKAEMSSEQMKETDKGMAVKNIHYISDDYWEAKKELKC' A
#
# COMPACT_ATOMS: atom_id res chain seq x y z
N GLU A 1 12.03 -5.42 -16.57
CA GLU A 1 12.37 -4.55 -15.42
C GLU A 1 11.18 -3.67 -15.08
N SER A 2 10.49 -3.90 -13.97
CA SER A 2 9.40 -3.02 -13.50
C SER A 2 8.89 -3.45 -12.13
N GLN A 3 9.62 -3.14 -11.05
CA GLN A 3 9.18 -3.46 -9.67
C GLN A 3 9.45 -2.33 -8.65
N HIS A 4 9.51 -1.07 -9.10
CA HIS A 4 9.61 0.10 -8.22
C HIS A 4 8.39 1.03 -8.34
N LYS A 5 7.22 0.44 -8.62
CA LYS A 5 5.95 1.17 -8.57
C LYS A 5 5.26 0.82 -7.26
N PHE A 6 4.94 1.84 -6.46
CA PHE A 6 4.18 1.69 -5.22
C PHE A 6 2.74 1.32 -5.55
N LEU A 7 2.29 0.13 -5.18
CA LEU A 7 0.96 -0.40 -5.53
C LEU A 7 -0.14 -0.03 -4.53
N ALA A 8 0.23 0.21 -3.27
CA ALA A 8 -0.68 0.58 -2.21
C ALA A 8 0.06 1.28 -1.07
N VAL A 9 -0.66 2.10 -0.32
CA VAL A 9 -0.23 2.76 0.92
C VAL A 9 -1.12 2.27 2.05
N GLY A 10 -0.51 1.94 3.17
CA GLY A 10 -1.24 1.46 4.34
C GLY A 10 -0.49 1.75 5.63
N LYS A 11 -1.17 1.52 6.75
CA LYS A 11 -0.58 1.68 8.08
C LYS A 11 0.01 0.36 8.54
N ALA A 12 1.25 0.39 9.03
CA ALA A 12 1.89 -0.78 9.62
C ALA A 12 1.15 -1.18 10.91
N GLU A 13 0.66 -2.42 10.94
CA GLU A 13 0.05 -3.04 12.13
C GLU A 13 1.02 -4.01 12.82
N MET A 14 2.21 -4.19 12.22
CA MET A 14 3.26 -5.09 12.68
C MET A 14 4.61 -4.39 12.57
N SER A 15 5.50 -4.62 13.55
CA SER A 15 6.86 -4.07 13.48
C SER A 15 7.66 -4.73 12.36
N SER A 16 8.70 -4.05 11.89
CA SER A 16 9.57 -4.56 10.83
C SER A 16 10.30 -5.86 11.21
N GLU A 17 10.53 -6.08 12.50
CA GLU A 17 11.14 -7.29 13.05
C GLU A 17 10.14 -8.44 13.06
N GLN A 18 8.94 -8.19 13.59
CA GLN A 18 7.87 -9.18 13.60
C GLN A 18 7.49 -9.61 12.18
N MET A 19 7.49 -8.69 11.21
CA MET A 19 7.19 -8.98 9.80
C MET A 19 8.23 -9.88 9.13
N LYS A 20 9.46 -9.95 9.64
CA LYS A 20 10.50 -10.84 9.13
C LYS A 20 10.42 -12.24 9.74
N GLU A 21 9.87 -12.35 10.95
CA GLU A 21 9.84 -13.59 11.73
C GLU A 21 8.51 -14.35 11.61
N THR A 22 7.42 -13.68 11.18
CA THR A 22 6.09 -14.31 11.05
C THR A 22 5.65 -14.45 9.59
N ASP A 23 5.17 -15.65 9.24
CA ASP A 23 4.59 -15.95 7.93
C ASP A 23 3.08 -15.69 7.87
N LYS A 24 2.45 -15.31 8.99
CA LYS A 24 0.99 -15.17 9.11
C LYS A 24 0.62 -13.96 9.98
N GLY A 25 -0.44 -13.26 9.57
CA GLY A 25 -0.97 -12.08 10.26
C GLY A 25 -1.09 -10.87 9.33
N MET A 26 -1.80 -9.83 9.78
CA MET A 26 -1.97 -8.60 9.00
C MET A 26 -0.76 -7.68 9.22
N ALA A 27 0.12 -7.60 8.21
CA ALA A 27 1.34 -6.80 8.25
C ALA A 27 1.07 -5.29 8.08
N VAL A 28 0.25 -4.94 7.09
CA VAL A 28 -0.11 -3.56 6.75
C VAL A 28 -1.60 -3.51 6.50
N LYS A 29 -2.31 -2.62 7.22
CA LYS A 29 -3.71 -2.31 6.94
C LYS A 29 -3.76 -1.37 5.74
N ASN A 30 -4.38 -1.83 4.64
CA ASN A 30 -4.51 -1.03 3.43
C ASN A 30 -5.38 0.21 3.69
N ILE A 31 -4.89 1.38 3.29
CA ILE A 31 -5.61 2.66 3.40
C ILE A 31 -5.96 3.19 2.01
N HIS A 32 -5.08 2.99 1.04
CA HIS A 32 -5.21 3.56 -0.30
C HIS A 32 -4.47 2.68 -1.31
N TYR A 33 -5.10 2.34 -2.43
CA TYR A 33 -4.51 1.46 -3.44
C TYR A 33 -4.71 2.01 -4.86
N ILE A 34 -3.82 1.60 -5.78
CA ILE A 34 -3.96 1.99 -7.19
C ILE A 34 -5.31 1.50 -7.71
N SER A 35 -6.09 2.45 -8.24
CA SER A 35 -7.47 2.26 -8.74
C SER A 35 -8.59 2.25 -7.70
N ASP A 36 -8.37 2.82 -6.52
CA ASP A 36 -9.50 3.35 -5.76
C ASP A 36 -10.01 4.68 -6.31
N ASP A 37 -11.22 5.06 -5.89
CA ASP A 37 -11.92 6.25 -6.38
C ASP A 37 -11.09 7.53 -6.19
N TYR A 38 -10.29 7.60 -5.12
CA TYR A 38 -9.45 8.74 -4.81
C TYR A 38 -8.20 8.82 -5.72
N TRP A 39 -7.61 7.68 -6.07
CA TRP A 39 -6.46 7.58 -6.96
C TRP A 39 -6.83 7.96 -8.39
N GLU A 40 -8.00 7.50 -8.86
CA GLU A 40 -8.52 7.88 -10.19
C GLU A 40 -8.95 9.35 -10.22
N ALA A 41 -9.61 9.87 -9.17
CA ALA A 41 -9.96 11.29 -9.09
C ALA A 41 -8.73 12.24 -9.17
N LYS A 42 -7.61 11.85 -8.56
CA LYS A 42 -6.35 12.61 -8.65
C LYS A 42 -5.72 12.55 -10.05
N LYS A 43 -5.88 11.44 -10.79
CA LYS A 43 -5.38 11.34 -12.17
C LYS A 43 -6.15 12.24 -13.12
N GLU A 44 -7.46 12.37 -12.90
CA GLU A 44 -8.36 13.23 -13.69
C GLU A 44 -8.14 14.72 -13.38
N LEU A 45 -7.71 15.06 -12.16
CA LEU A 45 -7.26 16.40 -11.77
C LEU A 45 -5.83 16.68 -12.26
N LYS A 46 -5.63 16.73 -13.58
CA LYS A 46 -4.46 17.41 -14.17
C LYS A 46 -4.85 18.86 -14.48
N CYS A 47 -4.51 19.77 -13.57
CA CYS A 47 -4.45 21.21 -13.86
C CYS A 47 -3.25 21.54 -14.75
#